data_AF-A0A2X3ISD1-F1
#
_entry.id   AF-A0A2X3ISD1-F1
#
_cell.length_a   1.000
_cell.length_b   1.000
_cell.length_c   1.000
_cell.angle_alpha   90.00
_cell.angle_beta   90.00
_cell.angle_gamma   90.00
#
_symmetry.space_group_name_H-M   'P 1'
#
loop_
_entity.id
_entity.type
_entity.pdbx_description
1 polymer ?
#
loop_
_entity_poly.entity_id
_entity_poly.type
_entity_poly.pdbx_seq_one_letter_code
_entity_poly.pdbx_strand_id
1 'polypeptide(L)'
;MNKTVLPMMHGFYSFGTLFGAGVGMAVTGFGLPAAPHILAAALVAILPIAIAIRAIPDGTGKNAAEVAHGEAKGLPVWRDAQLLLIGVIVLAMAFAEGSANDWLPLLMVDGHGFSPTSGSLIYAGFTLGMTLGRFTGGWFIDRYSRVAVVRGSAVMGALGIGLIIFVDNPWVAGISVLLWGIGASLGFPLTISAASDTGPDAPKRVSVVAITGYLAFLVGPPLLGFLGEHFGLRSAMMVVLGLVMVAALVARAVAKPQSEPVMENS
;
A
#
# COMPACT_ATOMS: atom_id res chain seq x y z
N MET A 1 15.71 20.39 -7.62
CA MET A 1 15.32 19.01 -7.97
C MET A 1 14.06 18.63 -7.19
N ASN A 2 12.87 18.95 -7.71
CA ASN A 2 11.58 18.59 -7.08
C ASN A 2 11.00 17.33 -7.73
N LYS A 3 11.63 16.17 -7.53
CA LYS A 3 11.09 14.90 -8.03
C LYS A 3 10.38 14.16 -6.91
N THR A 4 9.26 13.53 -7.23
CA THR A 4 8.48 12.72 -6.30
C THR A 4 9.22 11.42 -5.98
N VAL A 5 9.95 11.36 -4.85
CA VAL A 5 10.85 10.22 -4.51
C VAL A 5 10.16 9.11 -3.70
N LEU A 6 9.14 9.45 -2.91
CA LEU A 6 8.54 8.50 -1.96
C LEU A 6 7.94 7.24 -2.62
N PRO A 7 7.21 7.32 -3.76
CA PRO A 7 6.76 6.12 -4.47
C PRO A 7 7.91 5.23 -4.95
N MET A 8 9.02 5.83 -5.39
CA MET A 8 10.20 5.08 -5.85
C MET A 8 10.88 4.32 -4.70
N MET A 9 11.02 4.95 -3.53
CA MET A 9 11.55 4.28 -2.33
C MET A 9 10.68 3.08 -1.93
N HIS A 10 9.36 3.26 -1.96
CA HIS A 10 8.41 2.17 -1.70
C HIS A 10 8.39 1.13 -2.84
N GLY A 11 8.80 1.52 -4.04
CA GLY A 11 9.05 0.61 -5.17
C GLY A 11 10.08 -0.47 -4.85
N PHE A 12 11.16 -0.14 -4.13
CA PHE A 12 12.16 -1.13 -3.70
C PHE A 12 11.61 -2.15 -2.70
N TYR A 13 10.70 -1.75 -1.82
CA TYR A 13 9.98 -2.70 -0.96
C TYR A 13 9.20 -3.72 -1.81
N SER A 14 8.43 -3.24 -2.78
CA SER A 14 7.67 -4.10 -3.70
C SER A 14 8.55 -5.02 -4.54
N PHE A 15 9.67 -4.49 -5.05
CA PHE A 15 10.63 -5.26 -5.82
C PHE A 15 11.26 -6.36 -4.96
N GLY A 16 11.59 -6.05 -3.70
CA GLY A 16 12.02 -7.03 -2.72
C GLY A 16 10.99 -8.12 -2.49
N THR A 17 9.70 -7.77 -2.36
CA THR A 17 8.60 -8.74 -2.24
C THR A 17 8.46 -9.62 -3.47
N LEU A 18 8.52 -9.04 -4.68
CA LEU A 18 8.46 -9.78 -5.95
C LEU A 18 9.64 -10.74 -6.08
N PHE A 19 10.85 -10.27 -5.81
CA PHE A 19 12.06 -11.07 -5.84
C PHE A 19 11.99 -12.20 -4.80
N GLY A 20 11.58 -11.89 -3.58
CA GLY A 20 11.39 -12.85 -2.50
C GLY A 20 10.33 -13.91 -2.82
N ALA A 21 9.21 -13.52 -3.43
CA ALA A 21 8.18 -14.45 -3.90
C ALA A 21 8.73 -15.41 -4.96
N GLY A 22 9.51 -14.89 -5.92
CA GLY A 22 10.18 -15.72 -6.94
C GLY A 22 11.18 -16.71 -6.34
N VAL A 23 12.03 -16.26 -5.42
CA VAL A 23 12.98 -17.13 -4.69
C VAL A 23 12.24 -18.17 -3.86
N GLY A 24 11.20 -17.77 -3.11
CA GLY A 24 10.38 -18.67 -2.30
C GLY A 24 9.68 -19.74 -3.13
N MET A 25 9.13 -19.36 -4.30
CA MET A 25 8.57 -20.30 -5.27
C MET A 25 9.61 -21.30 -5.79
N ALA A 26 10.83 -20.85 -6.10
CA ALA A 26 11.89 -21.74 -6.56
C ALA A 26 12.30 -22.73 -5.45
N VAL A 27 12.52 -22.25 -4.24
CA VAL A 27 12.91 -23.07 -3.08
C VAL A 27 11.86 -24.11 -2.72
N THR A 28 10.58 -23.72 -2.70
CA THR A 28 9.47 -24.66 -2.48
C THR A 28 9.31 -25.64 -3.64
N GLY A 29 9.56 -25.21 -4.88
CA GLY A 29 9.60 -26.08 -6.06
C GLY A 29 10.68 -27.17 -6.00
N PHE A 30 11.80 -26.92 -5.32
CA PHE A 30 12.83 -27.93 -5.04
C PHE A 30 12.49 -28.83 -3.83
N GLY A 31 11.32 -28.66 -3.21
CA GLY A 31 10.89 -29.47 -2.08
C GLY A 31 11.63 -29.19 -0.77
N LEU A 32 12.28 -28.03 -0.63
CA LEU A 32 12.95 -27.69 0.63
C LEU A 32 11.90 -27.48 1.75
N PRO A 33 12.11 -28.04 2.95
CA PRO A 33 11.23 -27.82 4.08
C PRO A 33 11.13 -26.34 4.45
N ALA A 34 10.00 -25.94 5.06
CA ALA A 34 9.73 -24.55 5.44
C ALA A 34 10.77 -23.94 6.39
N ALA A 35 11.03 -24.63 7.51
CA ALA A 35 11.91 -24.13 8.57
C ALA A 35 13.32 -23.68 8.09
N PRO A 36 14.09 -24.50 7.33
CA PRO A 36 15.45 -24.12 6.94
C PRO A 36 15.49 -22.92 6.00
N HIS A 37 14.55 -22.80 5.05
CA HIS A 37 14.58 -21.67 4.14
C HIS A 37 14.05 -20.37 4.77
N ILE A 38 13.10 -20.47 5.70
CA ILE A 38 12.67 -19.32 6.52
C ILE A 38 13.83 -18.81 7.38
N LEU A 39 14.60 -19.71 8.01
CA LEU A 39 15.78 -19.34 8.78
C LEU A 39 16.84 -18.68 7.89
N ALA A 40 17.10 -19.24 6.70
CA ALA A 40 18.04 -18.65 5.74
C ALA A 40 17.59 -17.25 5.31
N ALA A 41 16.30 -17.07 5.00
CA ALA A 41 15.74 -15.76 4.64
C ALA A 41 15.92 -14.74 5.78
N ALA A 42 15.67 -15.14 7.03
CA ALA A 42 15.89 -14.29 8.20
C ALA A 42 17.35 -13.87 8.35
N LEU A 43 18.30 -14.80 8.19
CA LEU A 43 19.73 -14.51 8.28
C LEU A 43 20.20 -13.56 7.16
N VAL A 44 19.73 -13.76 5.93
CA VAL A 44 20.04 -12.89 4.80
C VAL A 44 19.50 -11.48 5.02
N ALA A 45 18.35 -11.33 5.68
CA ALA A 45 17.76 -10.03 5.99
C ALA A 45 18.54 -9.21 7.03
N ILE A 46 19.29 -9.86 7.94
CA ILE A 46 20.06 -9.18 9.00
C ILE A 46 21.14 -8.27 8.41
N LEU A 47 21.87 -8.74 7.38
CA LEU A 47 23.02 -8.01 6.86
C LEU A 47 22.65 -6.65 6.24
N PRO A 48 21.66 -6.54 5.33
CA PRO A 48 21.20 -5.24 4.83
C PRO A 48 20.71 -4.30 5.93
N ILE A 49 20.00 -4.82 6.94
CA ILE A 49 19.50 -4.03 8.08
C ILE A 49 20.69 -3.46 8.87
N ALA A 50 21.68 -4.29 9.19
CA ALA A 50 22.88 -3.86 9.92
C ALA A 50 23.67 -2.80 9.14
N ILE A 51 23.79 -2.93 7.82
CA ILE A 51 24.42 -1.93 6.94
C ILE A 51 23.61 -0.63 6.94
N ALA A 52 22.28 -0.73 6.79
CA ALA A 52 21.39 0.42 6.75
C ALA A 52 21.44 1.24 8.05
N ILE A 53 21.41 0.58 9.22
CA ILE A 53 21.50 1.25 10.52
C ILE A 53 22.82 2.04 10.65
N ARG A 54 23.94 1.47 10.18
CA ARG A 54 25.24 2.14 10.23
C ARG A 54 25.38 3.30 9.24
N ALA A 55 24.57 3.31 8.18
CA ALA A 55 24.59 4.34 7.16
C ALA A 55 23.72 5.57 7.50
N ILE A 56 22.89 5.50 8.55
CA ILE A 56 22.07 6.63 9.01
C ILE A 56 22.97 7.66 9.69
N PRO A 57 23.03 8.92 9.22
CA PRO A 57 23.85 9.96 9.86
C PRO A 57 23.37 10.27 11.27
N ASP A 58 24.32 10.55 12.17
CA ASP A 58 24.04 11.00 13.53
C ASP A 58 23.18 12.27 13.51
N GLY A 59 22.11 12.29 14.31
CA GLY A 59 21.19 13.44 14.39
C GLY A 59 19.98 13.38 13.47
N THR A 60 19.89 12.38 12.59
CA THR A 60 18.68 12.12 11.78
C THR A 60 17.46 11.97 12.68
N GLY A 61 16.41 12.77 12.44
CA GLY A 61 15.15 12.75 13.21
C GLY A 61 15.15 13.53 14.54
N LYS A 62 16.30 14.01 15.05
CA LYS A 62 16.35 14.76 16.32
C LYS A 62 15.71 16.15 16.23
N ASN A 63 15.86 16.84 15.09
CA ASN A 63 15.30 18.17 14.87
C ASN A 63 13.75 18.19 14.80
N ALA A 64 13.12 17.07 14.45
CA ALA A 64 11.65 16.98 14.40
C ALA A 64 11.02 16.93 15.81
N ALA A 65 11.75 16.41 16.81
CA ALA A 65 11.29 16.38 18.20
C ALA A 65 11.41 17.74 18.89
N GLU A 66 12.43 18.54 18.58
CA GLU A 66 12.61 19.89 19.14
C GLU A 66 11.61 20.90 18.55
N VAL A 67 11.24 20.78 17.27
CA VAL A 67 10.21 21.64 16.64
C VAL A 67 8.79 21.29 17.13
N ALA A 68 8.55 20.06 17.58
CA ALA A 68 7.26 19.64 18.16
C ALA A 68 6.92 20.32 19.50
N HIS A 69 7.87 21.03 20.11
CA HIS A 69 7.63 21.89 21.28
C HIS A 69 7.21 23.33 20.92
N GLY A 70 7.12 23.67 19.63
CA GLY A 70 6.52 24.91 19.16
C GLY A 70 5.01 24.76 18.94
N GLU A 71 4.20 25.43 19.78
CA GLU A 71 2.74 25.43 19.82
C GLU A 71 2.05 25.92 18.53
N ALA A 72 2.09 25.16 17.43
CA ALA A 72 1.12 25.35 16.36
C ALA A 72 -0.23 24.73 16.80
N LYS A 73 -1.14 25.56 17.32
CA LYS A 73 -2.53 25.16 17.67
C LYS A 73 -3.31 24.75 16.40
N GLY A 74 -3.08 23.55 15.91
CA GLY A 74 -3.92 22.89 14.93
C GLY A 74 -5.25 22.43 15.52
N LEU A 75 -6.22 22.16 14.64
CA LEU A 75 -7.45 21.48 15.05
C LEU A 75 -7.10 20.12 15.70
N PRO A 76 -7.84 19.69 16.73
CA PRO A 76 -7.75 18.32 17.19
C PRO A 76 -7.99 17.34 16.02
N VAL A 77 -7.28 16.21 15.99
CA VAL A 77 -7.30 15.24 14.87
C VAL A 77 -8.72 14.84 14.46
N TRP A 78 -9.61 14.63 15.45
CA TRP A 78 -11.01 14.25 15.22
C TRP A 78 -11.88 15.35 14.61
N ARG A 79 -11.42 16.61 14.60
CA ARG A 79 -12.09 17.75 13.93
C ARG A 79 -11.48 18.08 12.57
N ASP A 80 -10.37 17.47 12.21
CA ASP A 80 -9.73 17.67 10.91
C ASP A 80 -10.31 16.71 9.87
N ALA A 81 -11.40 17.13 9.22
CA ALA A 81 -12.09 16.31 8.23
C ALA A 81 -11.20 15.88 7.06
N GLN A 82 -10.26 16.74 6.63
CA GLN A 82 -9.34 16.40 5.55
C GLN A 82 -8.40 15.27 5.97
N LEU A 83 -7.81 15.36 7.16
CA LEU A 83 -6.94 14.33 7.70
C LEU A 83 -7.67 13.00 7.91
N LEU A 84 -8.91 13.04 8.42
CA LEU A 84 -9.72 11.84 8.60
C LEU A 84 -10.02 11.16 7.26
N LEU A 85 -10.36 11.93 6.21
CA LEU A 85 -10.59 11.38 4.87
C LEU A 85 -9.29 10.85 4.23
N ILE A 86 -8.13 11.48 4.46
CA ILE A 86 -6.82 10.92 4.07
C ILE A 86 -6.59 9.59 4.82
N GLY A 87 -6.95 9.53 6.10
CA GLY A 87 -6.98 8.32 6.92
C GLY A 87 -7.82 7.20 6.31
N VAL A 88 -9.03 7.50 5.84
CA VAL A 88 -9.91 6.55 5.16
C VAL A 88 -9.26 6.02 3.87
N ILE A 89 -8.63 6.90 3.08
CA ILE A 89 -7.94 6.48 1.85
C ILE A 89 -6.78 5.55 2.17
N VAL A 90 -5.91 5.90 3.13
CA VAL A 90 -4.76 5.05 3.45
C VAL A 90 -5.23 3.72 4.03
N LEU A 91 -6.25 3.71 4.88
CA LEU A 91 -6.83 2.48 5.43
C LEU A 91 -7.33 1.59 4.32
N ALA A 92 -8.16 2.11 3.41
CA ALA A 92 -8.74 1.33 2.32
C ALA A 92 -7.66 0.76 1.38
N MET A 93 -6.68 1.57 1.00
CA MET A 93 -5.63 1.16 0.07
C MET A 93 -4.62 0.21 0.72
N ALA A 94 -4.28 0.43 1.99
CA ALA A 94 -3.44 -0.49 2.78
C ALA A 94 -4.18 -1.81 3.04
N PHE A 95 -5.49 -1.77 3.28
CA PHE A 95 -6.31 -2.98 3.42
C PHE A 95 -6.35 -3.78 2.12
N ALA A 96 -6.45 -3.10 0.98
CA ALA A 96 -6.36 -3.73 -0.34
C ALA A 96 -4.99 -4.35 -0.63
N GLU A 97 -3.91 -3.73 -0.17
CA GLU A 97 -2.56 -4.32 -0.25
C GLU A 97 -2.40 -5.50 0.72
N GLY A 98 -2.75 -5.33 2.00
CA GLY A 98 -2.62 -6.35 3.04
C GLY A 98 -3.44 -7.59 2.73
N SER A 99 -4.70 -7.42 2.33
CA SER A 99 -5.56 -8.55 1.93
C SER A 99 -4.95 -9.40 0.82
N ALA A 100 -4.26 -8.79 -0.15
CA ALA A 100 -3.55 -9.56 -1.17
C ALA A 100 -2.32 -10.30 -0.61
N ASN A 101 -1.54 -9.65 0.26
CA ASN A 101 -0.37 -10.27 0.90
C ASN A 101 -0.74 -11.48 1.75
N ASP A 102 -1.85 -11.38 2.49
CA ASP A 102 -2.25 -12.39 3.47
C ASP A 102 -3.05 -13.53 2.83
N TRP A 103 -3.94 -13.19 1.88
CA TRP A 103 -5.01 -14.10 1.45
C TRP A 103 -4.99 -14.45 -0.03
N LEU A 104 -4.28 -13.72 -0.90
CA LEU A 104 -4.40 -13.94 -2.35
C LEU A 104 -4.03 -15.36 -2.80
N PRO A 105 -2.93 -15.99 -2.36
CA PRO A 105 -2.63 -17.37 -2.72
C PRO A 105 -3.74 -18.34 -2.30
N LEU A 106 -4.24 -18.20 -1.07
CA LEU A 106 -5.31 -19.06 -0.54
C LEU A 106 -6.64 -18.81 -1.26
N LEU A 107 -6.93 -17.56 -1.59
CA LEU A 107 -8.10 -17.17 -2.39
C LEU A 107 -8.09 -17.84 -3.76
N MET A 108 -6.93 -17.97 -4.39
CA MET A 108 -6.81 -18.67 -5.68
C MET A 108 -7.02 -20.17 -5.51
N VAL A 109 -6.44 -20.77 -4.47
CA VAL A 109 -6.57 -22.22 -4.22
C VAL A 109 -8.00 -22.57 -3.83
N ASP A 110 -8.53 -21.97 -2.77
CA ASP A 110 -9.82 -22.32 -2.19
C ASP A 110 -11.01 -21.71 -2.95
N GLY A 111 -10.81 -20.53 -3.56
CA GLY A 111 -11.87 -19.78 -4.25
C GLY A 111 -11.95 -20.03 -5.76
N HIS A 112 -10.85 -20.44 -6.40
CA HIS A 112 -10.77 -20.65 -7.85
C HIS A 112 -10.21 -22.04 -8.24
N GLY A 113 -9.86 -22.90 -7.27
CA GLY A 113 -9.39 -24.26 -7.53
C GLY A 113 -7.97 -24.35 -8.10
N PHE A 114 -7.15 -23.32 -7.90
CA PHE A 114 -5.76 -23.31 -8.38
C PHE A 114 -4.90 -24.29 -7.56
N SER A 115 -3.82 -24.78 -8.17
CA SER A 115 -2.78 -25.46 -7.39
C SER A 115 -2.03 -24.46 -6.50
N PRO A 116 -1.44 -24.88 -5.37
CA PRO A 116 -0.65 -24.00 -4.51
C PRO A 116 0.45 -23.23 -5.27
N THR A 117 1.13 -23.90 -6.21
CA THR A 117 2.16 -23.27 -7.05
C THR A 117 1.58 -22.16 -7.93
N SER A 118 0.43 -22.40 -8.56
CA SER A 118 -0.23 -21.39 -9.37
C SER A 118 -0.82 -20.24 -8.53
N GLY A 119 -1.28 -20.51 -7.31
CA GLY A 119 -1.66 -19.46 -6.35
C GLY A 119 -0.49 -18.53 -6.00
N SER A 120 0.69 -19.10 -5.75
CA SER A 120 1.92 -18.31 -5.55
C SER A 120 2.32 -17.51 -6.78
N LEU A 121 2.16 -18.07 -7.98
CA LEU A 121 2.43 -17.36 -9.24
C LEU A 121 1.48 -16.17 -9.43
N ILE A 122 0.20 -16.31 -9.08
CA ILE A 122 -0.77 -15.21 -9.10
C ILE A 122 -0.36 -14.11 -8.13
N TYR A 123 0.10 -14.46 -6.92
CA TYR A 123 0.65 -13.48 -5.99
C TYR A 123 1.92 -12.78 -6.51
N ALA A 124 2.79 -13.50 -7.23
CA ALA A 124 3.91 -12.88 -7.94
C ALA A 124 3.42 -11.87 -9.01
N GLY A 125 2.31 -12.18 -9.70
CA GLY A 125 1.64 -11.23 -10.61
C GLY A 125 1.16 -9.97 -9.90
N PHE A 126 0.51 -10.10 -8.74
CA PHE A 126 0.11 -8.95 -7.92
C PHE A 126 1.30 -8.06 -7.54
N THR A 127 2.36 -8.66 -6.99
CA THR A 127 3.56 -7.93 -6.57
C THR A 127 4.32 -7.30 -7.74
N LEU A 128 4.28 -7.92 -8.93
CA LEU A 128 4.75 -7.32 -10.17
C LEU A 128 3.95 -6.06 -10.53
N GLY A 129 2.61 -6.15 -10.53
CA GLY A 129 1.75 -4.99 -10.79
C GLY A 129 2.02 -3.84 -9.81
N MET A 130 2.18 -4.18 -8.53
CA MET A 130 2.52 -3.21 -7.48
C MET A 130 3.89 -2.54 -7.71
N THR A 131 4.89 -3.34 -8.07
CA THR A 131 6.24 -2.86 -8.39
C THR A 131 6.20 -1.89 -9.57
N LEU A 132 5.56 -2.28 -10.68
CA LEU A 132 5.40 -1.43 -11.86
C LEU A 132 4.66 -0.13 -11.51
N GLY A 133 3.58 -0.21 -10.74
CA GLY A 133 2.81 0.96 -10.30
C GLY A 133 3.63 1.95 -9.47
N ARG A 134 4.44 1.47 -8.53
CA ARG A 134 5.28 2.33 -7.67
C ARG A 134 6.44 2.99 -8.44
N PHE A 135 7.11 2.26 -9.34
CA PHE A 135 8.19 2.83 -10.14
C PHE A 135 7.69 3.81 -11.22
N THR A 136 6.53 3.55 -11.81
CA THR A 136 5.94 4.44 -12.83
C THR A 136 5.09 5.57 -12.22
N GLY A 137 4.68 5.44 -10.95
CA GLY A 137 3.76 6.37 -10.30
C GLY A 137 4.24 7.82 -10.26
N GLY A 138 5.56 8.03 -10.11
CA GLY A 138 6.14 9.38 -10.16
C GLY A 138 5.80 10.11 -11.46
N TRP A 139 5.89 9.44 -12.60
CA TRP A 139 5.53 10.03 -13.90
C TRP A 139 4.06 10.42 -13.97
N PHE A 140 3.15 9.59 -13.44
CA PHE A 140 1.73 9.91 -13.40
C PHE A 140 1.42 11.07 -12.45
N ILE A 141 2.10 11.16 -11.31
CA ILE A 141 1.92 12.25 -10.33
C ILE A 141 2.46 13.58 -10.89
N ASP A 142 3.52 13.52 -11.68
CA ASP A 142 4.11 14.71 -12.30
C ASP A 142 3.25 15.21 -13.49
N ARG A 143 2.51 14.31 -14.16
CA ARG A 143 1.66 14.63 -15.32
C ARG A 143 0.18 14.91 -14.96
N TYR A 144 -0.33 14.28 -13.92
CA TYR A 144 -1.74 14.36 -13.49
C TYR A 144 -1.84 14.84 -12.04
N SER A 145 -3.01 15.32 -11.62
CA SER A 145 -3.19 15.74 -10.22
C SER A 145 -3.14 14.54 -9.27
N ARG A 146 -2.65 14.76 -8.03
CA ARG A 146 -2.62 13.72 -6.98
C ARG A 146 -3.99 13.06 -6.79
N VAL A 147 -5.07 13.86 -6.85
CA VAL A 147 -6.46 13.38 -6.75
C VAL A 147 -6.80 12.43 -7.90
N ALA A 148 -6.47 12.79 -9.14
CA ALA A 148 -6.74 11.95 -10.30
C ALA A 148 -5.95 10.63 -10.23
N VAL A 149 -4.70 10.68 -9.79
CA VAL A 149 -3.85 9.49 -9.63
C VAL A 149 -4.42 8.56 -8.55
N VAL A 150 -4.71 9.07 -7.34
CA VAL A 150 -5.30 8.26 -6.26
C VAL A 150 -6.64 7.64 -6.70
N ARG A 151 -7.50 8.42 -7.35
CA ARG A 151 -8.77 7.91 -7.86
C ARG A 151 -8.57 6.84 -8.93
N GLY A 152 -7.68 7.06 -9.89
CA GLY A 152 -7.37 6.09 -10.94
C GLY A 152 -6.80 4.78 -10.36
N SER A 153 -5.90 4.89 -9.39
CA SER A 153 -5.38 3.77 -8.61
C SER A 153 -6.51 3.00 -7.90
N ALA A 154 -7.40 3.69 -7.19
CA ALA A 154 -8.52 3.05 -6.52
C ALA A 154 -9.49 2.38 -7.52
N VAL A 155 -9.84 3.03 -8.63
CA VAL A 155 -10.72 2.44 -9.66
C VAL A 155 -10.09 1.20 -10.29
N MET A 156 -8.79 1.23 -10.59
CA MET A 156 -8.07 0.08 -11.15
C MET A 156 -7.96 -1.07 -10.13
N GLY A 157 -7.74 -0.74 -8.85
CA GLY A 157 -7.77 -1.71 -7.76
C GLY A 157 -9.15 -2.36 -7.61
N ALA A 158 -10.22 -1.55 -7.61
CA ALA A 158 -11.59 -2.02 -7.55
C ALA A 158 -11.95 -2.89 -8.77
N LEU A 159 -11.49 -2.55 -9.97
CA LEU A 159 -11.68 -3.38 -11.16
C LEU A 159 -10.97 -4.73 -11.01
N GLY A 160 -9.70 -4.74 -10.58
CA GLY A 160 -8.95 -5.96 -10.33
C GLY A 160 -9.62 -6.86 -9.28
N ILE A 161 -10.00 -6.29 -8.14
CA ILE A 161 -10.70 -7.03 -7.07
C ILE A 161 -12.06 -7.53 -7.55
N GLY A 162 -12.84 -6.69 -8.25
CA GLY A 162 -14.15 -7.06 -8.78
C GLY A 162 -14.06 -8.21 -9.79
N LEU A 163 -13.08 -8.20 -10.68
CA LEU A 163 -12.84 -9.29 -11.62
C LEU A 163 -12.53 -10.62 -10.90
N ILE A 164 -11.71 -10.59 -9.84
CA ILE A 164 -11.44 -11.78 -9.01
C ILE A 164 -12.73 -12.33 -8.39
N ILE A 165 -13.57 -11.46 -7.84
CA ILE A 165 -14.80 -11.86 -7.15
C ILE A 165 -15.83 -12.44 -8.13
N PHE A 166 -16.08 -11.75 -9.24
CA PHE A 166 -17.24 -12.01 -10.10
C PHE A 166 -16.93 -12.84 -11.34
N VAL A 167 -15.66 -13.03 -11.70
CA VAL A 167 -15.29 -13.75 -12.91
C VAL A 167 -14.48 -14.99 -12.56
N ASP A 168 -15.01 -16.15 -12.96
CA ASP A 168 -14.37 -17.44 -12.74
C ASP A 168 -13.62 -17.93 -13.98
N ASN A 169 -12.50 -17.26 -14.27
CA ASN A 169 -11.66 -17.59 -15.43
C ASN A 169 -10.18 -17.41 -15.08
N PRO A 170 -9.32 -18.45 -15.27
CA PRO A 170 -7.90 -18.38 -14.90
C PRO A 170 -7.09 -17.27 -15.60
N TRP A 171 -7.40 -16.97 -16.87
CA TRP A 171 -6.73 -15.91 -17.61
C TRP A 171 -7.13 -14.53 -17.09
N VAL A 172 -8.41 -14.38 -16.73
CA VAL A 172 -8.91 -13.16 -16.10
C VAL A 172 -8.26 -12.96 -14.73
N ALA A 173 -8.10 -14.03 -13.93
CA ALA A 173 -7.43 -13.98 -12.63
C ALA A 173 -6.01 -13.40 -12.72
N GLY A 174 -5.24 -13.78 -13.74
CA GLY A 174 -3.89 -13.24 -13.97
C GLY A 174 -3.88 -11.74 -14.27
N ILE A 175 -4.79 -11.26 -15.12
CA ILE A 175 -4.90 -9.83 -15.45
C ILE A 175 -5.44 -9.04 -14.26
N SER A 176 -6.42 -9.58 -13.53
CA SER A 176 -7.07 -8.90 -12.43
C SER A 176 -6.13 -8.65 -11.25
N VAL A 177 -5.20 -9.56 -10.96
CA VAL A 177 -4.20 -9.33 -9.90
C VAL A 177 -3.15 -8.29 -10.29
N LEU A 178 -2.81 -8.17 -11.58
CA LEU A 178 -1.96 -7.10 -12.06
C LEU A 178 -2.65 -5.74 -11.86
N LEU A 179 -3.92 -5.64 -12.24
CA LEU A 179 -4.73 -4.43 -12.03
C LEU A 179 -4.87 -4.11 -10.54
N TRP A 180 -5.12 -5.12 -9.70
CA TRP A 180 -5.16 -4.94 -8.25
C TRP A 180 -3.82 -4.42 -7.72
N GLY A 181 -2.70 -5.05 -8.10
CA GLY A 181 -1.36 -4.62 -7.71
C GLY A 181 -1.06 -3.19 -8.10
N ILE A 182 -1.27 -2.81 -9.36
CA ILE A 182 -1.05 -1.43 -9.83
C ILE A 182 -2.00 -0.47 -9.10
N GLY A 183 -3.26 -0.87 -8.87
CA GLY A 183 -4.24 -0.08 -8.16
C GLY A 183 -3.87 0.20 -6.71
N ALA A 184 -3.45 -0.81 -5.95
CA ALA A 184 -3.03 -0.69 -4.56
C ALA A 184 -1.71 0.11 -4.40
N SER A 185 -0.87 0.15 -5.44
CA SER A 185 0.53 0.58 -5.37
C SER A 185 0.79 1.99 -4.81
N LEU A 186 -0.09 2.96 -5.08
CA LEU A 186 0.16 4.38 -4.80
C LEU A 186 -0.57 4.94 -3.57
N GLY A 187 -1.51 4.20 -2.98
CA GLY A 187 -2.34 4.70 -1.88
C GLY A 187 -1.49 5.21 -0.71
N PHE A 188 -0.69 4.32 -0.11
CA PHE A 188 0.14 4.63 1.05
C PHE A 188 1.14 5.79 0.83
N PRO A 189 2.01 5.79 -0.19
CA PRO A 189 2.97 6.89 -0.38
C PRO A 189 2.28 8.23 -0.68
N LEU A 190 1.14 8.23 -1.38
CA LEU A 190 0.44 9.47 -1.71
C LEU A 190 -0.33 10.05 -0.52
N THR A 191 -0.90 9.22 0.35
CA THR A 191 -1.57 9.70 1.56
C THR A 191 -0.57 10.22 2.59
N ILE A 192 0.61 9.61 2.72
CA ILE A 192 1.70 10.15 3.57
C ILE A 192 2.16 11.51 3.03
N SER A 193 2.36 11.62 1.71
CA SER A 193 2.70 12.89 1.06
C SER A 193 1.60 13.95 1.28
N ALA A 194 0.32 13.57 1.16
CA ALA A 194 -0.81 14.46 1.41
C ALA A 194 -0.91 14.91 2.86
N ALA A 195 -0.67 14.01 3.83
CA ALA A 195 -0.65 14.33 5.25
C ALA A 195 0.44 15.33 5.59
N SER A 196 1.61 15.18 4.96
CA SER A 196 2.75 16.09 5.12
C SER A 196 2.52 17.46 4.49
N ASP A 197 1.75 17.54 3.40
CA ASP A 197 1.52 18.77 2.64
C ASP A 197 0.30 19.59 3.12
N THR A 198 -0.58 19.00 3.93
CA THR A 198 -1.86 19.62 4.31
C THR A 198 -1.88 19.91 5.79
N GLY A 199 -2.35 21.09 6.21
CA GLY A 199 -2.58 21.43 7.62
C GLY A 199 -1.32 21.76 8.45
N PRO A 200 -1.51 22.29 9.67
CA PRO A 200 -0.42 22.55 10.60
C PRO A 200 0.12 21.24 11.19
N ASP A 201 1.41 21.20 11.54
CA ASP A 201 2.09 20.05 12.18
C ASP A 201 2.13 18.77 11.32
N ALA A 202 2.90 18.82 10.23
CA ALA A 202 3.12 17.71 9.30
C ALA A 202 3.57 16.39 9.99
N PRO A 203 4.52 16.38 10.95
CA PRO A 203 4.94 15.15 11.63
C PRO A 203 3.79 14.42 12.33
N LYS A 204 2.92 15.13 13.05
CA LYS A 204 1.77 14.55 13.73
C LYS A 204 0.77 13.96 12.74
N ARG A 205 0.48 14.67 11.65
CA ARG A 205 -0.46 14.20 10.61
C ARG A 205 0.04 12.96 9.89
N VAL A 206 1.31 12.96 9.51
CA VAL A 206 1.98 11.78 8.92
C VAL A 206 1.91 10.60 9.87
N SER A 207 2.13 10.81 11.17
CA SER A 207 2.04 9.76 12.19
C SER A 207 0.61 9.18 12.29
N VAL A 208 -0.41 10.03 12.31
CA VAL A 208 -1.82 9.59 12.31
C VAL A 208 -2.12 8.72 11.09
N VAL A 209 -1.75 9.18 9.89
CA VAL A 209 -1.98 8.43 8.64
C VAL A 209 -1.21 7.11 8.62
N ALA A 210 0.03 7.08 9.09
CA ALA A 210 0.81 5.85 9.18
C ALA A 210 0.16 4.84 10.15
N ILE A 211 -0.24 5.27 11.34
CA ILE A 211 -0.96 4.42 12.32
C ILE A 211 -2.26 3.89 11.71
N THR A 212 -3.04 4.74 11.03
CA THR A 212 -4.28 4.33 10.37
C THR A 212 -4.02 3.29 9.27
N GLY A 213 -2.95 3.42 8.50
CA GLY A 213 -2.54 2.40 7.53
C GLY A 213 -2.13 1.08 8.21
N TYR A 214 -1.34 1.12 9.28
CA TYR A 214 -0.96 -0.09 10.02
C TYR A 214 -2.13 -0.79 10.72
N LEU A 215 -3.15 -0.04 11.15
CA LEU A 215 -4.39 -0.63 11.65
C LEU A 215 -5.07 -1.52 10.59
N ALA A 216 -4.97 -1.17 9.30
CA ALA A 216 -5.50 -2.01 8.23
C ALA A 216 -4.79 -3.38 8.16
N PHE A 217 -3.46 -3.40 8.27
CA PHE A 217 -2.68 -4.64 8.30
C PHE A 217 -2.88 -5.44 9.59
N LEU A 218 -3.18 -4.78 10.72
CA LEU A 218 -3.44 -5.44 11.99
C LEU A 218 -4.83 -6.08 12.05
N VAL A 219 -5.86 -5.35 11.59
CA VAL A 219 -7.27 -5.77 11.68
C VAL A 219 -7.69 -6.60 10.47
N GLY A 220 -7.09 -6.37 9.31
CA GLY A 220 -7.44 -7.01 8.05
C GLY A 220 -7.38 -8.53 8.05
N PRO A 221 -6.24 -9.15 8.42
CA PRO A 221 -6.15 -10.61 8.39
C PRO A 221 -7.18 -11.29 9.30
N PRO A 222 -7.35 -10.94 10.59
CA PRO A 222 -8.37 -11.54 11.43
C PRO A 222 -9.81 -11.34 10.91
N LEU A 223 -10.12 -10.14 10.40
CA LEU A 223 -11.45 -9.83 9.85
C LEU A 223 -11.75 -10.68 8.61
N LEU A 224 -10.81 -10.75 7.67
CA LEU A 224 -10.98 -11.53 6.44
C LEU A 224 -10.92 -13.03 6.68
N GLY A 225 -10.14 -13.49 7.66
CA GLY A 225 -10.13 -14.88 8.10
C GLY A 225 -11.50 -15.30 8.64
N PHE A 226 -12.07 -14.53 9.58
CA PHE A 226 -13.41 -14.77 10.12
C PHE A 226 -14.48 -14.79 9.03
N LEU A 227 -14.47 -13.81 8.12
CA LEU A 227 -15.42 -13.77 7.00
C LEU A 227 -15.17 -14.91 6.00
N GLY A 228 -13.92 -15.28 5.77
CA GLY A 228 -13.52 -16.38 4.90
C GLY A 228 -14.04 -17.73 5.39
N GLU A 229 -14.01 -17.97 6.69
CA GLU A 229 -14.55 -19.19 7.32
C GLU A 229 -16.07 -19.31 7.15
N HIS A 230 -16.81 -18.19 7.20
CA HIS A 230 -18.28 -18.20 7.18
C HIS A 230 -18.89 -18.05 5.78
N PHE A 231 -18.25 -17.29 4.90
CA PHE A 231 -18.79 -16.88 3.59
C PHE A 231 -17.90 -17.25 2.41
N GLY A 232 -16.73 -17.84 2.66
CA GLY A 232 -15.70 -18.09 1.67
C GLY A 232 -14.84 -16.86 1.43
N LEU A 233 -13.54 -17.09 1.19
CA LEU A 233 -12.55 -16.03 1.04
C LEU A 233 -12.82 -15.12 -0.17
N ARG A 234 -13.40 -15.68 -1.24
CA ARG A 234 -13.81 -14.93 -2.44
C ARG A 234 -14.89 -13.89 -2.13
N SER A 235 -15.91 -14.27 -1.36
CA SER A 235 -16.97 -13.36 -0.93
C SER A 235 -16.46 -12.32 0.06
N ALA A 236 -15.52 -12.69 0.94
CA ALA A 236 -14.93 -11.77 1.93
C ALA A 236 -14.24 -10.56 1.26
N MET A 237 -13.72 -10.71 0.04
CA MET A 237 -13.10 -9.62 -0.73
C MET A 237 -14.08 -8.49 -1.11
N MET A 238 -15.39 -8.69 -0.98
CA MET A 238 -16.39 -7.63 -1.14
C MET A 238 -16.15 -6.46 -0.18
N VAL A 239 -15.62 -6.73 1.03
CA VAL A 239 -15.24 -5.68 2.00
C VAL A 239 -14.12 -4.82 1.44
N VAL A 240 -13.09 -5.46 0.87
CA VAL A 240 -11.94 -4.77 0.25
C VAL A 240 -12.42 -3.93 -0.93
N LEU A 241 -13.27 -4.49 -1.80
CA LEU A 241 -13.86 -3.79 -2.93
C LEU A 241 -14.62 -2.53 -2.47
N GLY A 242 -15.48 -2.66 -1.46
CA GLY A 242 -16.24 -1.56 -0.90
C GLY A 242 -15.35 -0.43 -0.38
N LEU A 243 -14.29 -0.79 0.38
CA LEU A 243 -13.35 0.19 0.93
C LEU A 243 -12.59 0.95 -0.18
N VAL A 244 -12.11 0.25 -1.20
CA VAL A 244 -11.40 0.87 -2.33
C VAL A 244 -12.33 1.79 -3.13
N MET A 245 -13.60 1.41 -3.31
CA MET A 245 -14.60 2.28 -3.92
C MET A 245 -14.83 3.56 -3.09
N VAL A 246 -14.90 3.45 -1.77
CA VAL A 246 -14.96 4.63 -0.88
C VAL A 246 -13.73 5.52 -1.06
N ALA A 247 -12.52 4.95 -1.13
CA ALA A 247 -11.30 5.70 -1.38
C ALA A 247 -11.35 6.50 -2.69
N ALA A 248 -11.91 5.92 -3.77
CA ALA A 248 -12.07 6.61 -5.05
C ALA A 248 -13.00 7.84 -4.95
N LEU A 249 -14.07 7.72 -4.15
CA LEU A 249 -15.05 8.79 -3.92
C LEU A 249 -14.42 9.94 -3.11
N VAL A 250 -13.70 9.62 -2.04
CA VAL A 250 -13.12 10.62 -1.14
C VAL A 250 -11.74 11.12 -1.56
N ALA A 251 -11.20 10.66 -2.70
CA ALA A 251 -9.88 11.01 -3.23
C ALA A 251 -9.61 12.53 -3.34
N ARG A 252 -10.63 13.39 -3.34
CA ARG A 252 -10.45 14.86 -3.29
C ARG A 252 -9.70 15.31 -2.02
N ALA A 253 -9.76 14.55 -0.93
CA ALA A 253 -9.09 14.88 0.32
C ALA A 253 -7.56 15.00 0.19
N VAL A 254 -6.93 14.31 -0.78
CA VAL A 254 -5.49 14.39 -1.02
C VAL A 254 -5.07 15.58 -1.89
N ALA A 255 -5.98 16.49 -2.26
CA ALA A 255 -5.63 17.65 -3.07
C ALA A 255 -4.51 18.48 -2.42
N LYS A 256 -3.54 18.94 -3.23
CA LYS A 256 -2.54 19.89 -2.77
C LYS A 256 -3.22 21.23 -2.45
N PRO A 257 -2.83 21.95 -1.37
CA PRO A 257 -3.28 23.31 -1.15
C PRO A 257 -2.95 24.19 -2.36
N GLN A 258 -3.86 25.11 -2.73
CA GLN A 258 -3.53 26.13 -3.72
C GLN A 258 -2.46 27.04 -3.11
N SER A 259 -1.32 27.17 -3.79
CA SER A 259 -0.32 28.17 -3.44
C SER A 259 -0.93 29.56 -3.70
N GLU A 260 -1.19 30.33 -2.64
CA GLU A 260 -1.54 31.75 -2.80
C GLU A 260 -0.43 32.45 -3.59
N PRO A 261 -0.77 33.33 -4.55
CA PRO A 261 0.24 34.14 -5.23
C PRO A 261 0.93 34.98 -4.16
N VAL A 262 2.26 34.88 -4.11
CA VAL A 262 3.08 35.82 -3.32
C VAL A 262 2.79 37.20 -3.91
N MET A 263 1.99 37.99 -3.19
CA MET A 263 1.80 39.41 -3.50
C MET A 263 3.16 40.05 -3.28
N GLU A 264 3.92 40.20 -4.36
CA GLU A 264 5.18 40.91 -4.39
C GLU A 264 4.85 42.39 -4.15
N ASN A 265 4.89 42.80 -2.89
CA ASN A 265 4.74 44.20 -2.50
C ASN A 265 5.86 44.99 -3.18
N SER A 266 5.50 45.71 -4.24
CA SER A 266 6.35 46.70 -4.91
C SER A 266 6.60 47.92 -4.04
#